data_AF-A0A7S4AFW7-F1
#
_entry.id   AF-A0A7S4AFW7-F1
#
_cell.length_a   1.000
_cell.length_b   1.000
_cell.length_c   1.000
_cell.angle_alpha   90.00
_cell.angle_beta   90.00
_cell.angle_gamma   90.00
#
_symmetry.space_group_name_H-M   'P 1'
#
loop_
_entity.id
_entity.type
_entity.pdbx_description
1 polymer ?
#
loop_
_entity_poly.entity_id
_entity_poly.type
_entity_poly.pdbx_seq_one_letter_code
_entity_poly.pdbx_strand_id
1 'polypeptide(L)'
;MTTYPSCSRETTQILPRIVVPLLLIASVLMALRSIVHSRTIFDGSIHNSYNPKDNYNDNREATAARASFLDYSPKFQRTKYTFDSFVIGEDGDKIDLAQFGLEPDEGNNGNSNKNIIINKQHPSTVTLFRDFDLRNRLSGNETWIELLEYRRDDTRPSLSFYVDKVAFKRWLHSSSHAHNDAGLGGIESIESFLLKYKTELVALQRDVNANDNINTNDSDNDNTPLLSSKIKQWLPVDEDYAAKPTHLSCSGGVWLVHNDPKENTTYVGNGKKKMTKFRSSTNNDKDNDSNAVDVRTTIADDLASNLQKVQEKCGRTVLESYALRHVRPGIVVEERFTQPSTIVGDTNSDTNNNNDNVDSNYNAAGDESFFKGGMEFKVFTIWGRAWLTVWRPGTDGVKALLFRNGTNLVFDPPPAKKKHKKDNTKDKYNKKDEEKKVKPPSIQQQLPEWIDWDRVISIGERLGRNKDMFRTDIFVGVGTAGRRKQQKGDNDNINKTIRYVVSETEIHPTPLRGFEQVFEEAGRLWLAGYYLLSRQNRLSVISNTEVPQEFYGASTSNTN
;
A
#
# COMPACT_ATOMS: atom_id res chain seq x y z
N MET A 1 -70.42 31.25 -16.89
CA MET A 1 -69.59 32.46 -17.08
C MET A 1 -68.59 32.51 -15.94
N THR A 2 -67.36 32.04 -16.18
CA THR A 2 -66.14 32.32 -15.38
C THR A 2 -64.98 31.68 -16.14
N THR A 3 -64.16 32.51 -16.76
CA THR A 3 -62.98 32.17 -17.56
C THR A 3 -61.72 32.17 -16.69
N TYR A 4 -60.86 31.17 -16.86
CA TYR A 4 -59.50 31.14 -16.27
C TYR A 4 -58.47 31.59 -17.32
N PRO A 5 -57.44 32.39 -16.95
CA PRO A 5 -56.40 32.79 -17.89
C PRO A 5 -55.28 31.74 -17.95
N SER A 6 -54.82 31.44 -19.16
CA SER A 6 -53.61 30.68 -19.44
C SER A 6 -52.37 31.55 -19.21
N CYS A 7 -51.42 31.06 -18.42
CA CYS A 7 -50.12 31.70 -18.19
C CYS A 7 -49.07 30.93 -18.98
N SER A 8 -48.64 31.46 -20.12
CA SER A 8 -47.51 30.96 -20.90
C SER A 8 -46.20 31.51 -20.33
N ARG A 9 -45.34 30.61 -19.82
CA ARG A 9 -43.95 30.91 -19.47
C ARG A 9 -43.04 30.51 -20.64
N GLU A 10 -42.66 31.47 -21.45
CA GLU A 10 -41.49 31.34 -22.32
C GLU A 10 -40.23 31.49 -21.45
N THR A 11 -39.58 30.37 -21.17
CA THR A 11 -38.30 30.36 -20.44
C THR A 11 -37.17 30.36 -21.45
N THR A 12 -36.34 31.38 -21.37
CA THR A 12 -35.28 31.77 -22.30
C THR A 12 -34.18 30.70 -22.40
N GLN A 13 -34.06 30.02 -23.54
CA GLN A 13 -33.06 28.97 -23.83
C GLN A 13 -31.64 29.48 -24.14
N ILE A 14 -31.22 30.65 -23.63
CA ILE A 14 -29.95 31.28 -24.05
C ILE A 14 -28.76 30.84 -23.18
N LEU A 15 -29.00 30.38 -21.94
CA LEU A 15 -27.94 30.02 -20.99
C LEU A 15 -26.97 28.89 -21.41
N PRO A 16 -27.39 27.77 -22.04
CA PRO A 16 -26.48 26.66 -22.30
C PRO A 16 -25.48 26.92 -23.44
N ARG A 17 -25.70 27.92 -24.31
CA ARG A 17 -24.80 28.20 -25.44
C ARG A 17 -23.52 28.91 -25.06
N ILE A 18 -23.49 29.63 -23.94
CA ILE A 18 -22.31 30.40 -23.49
C ILE A 18 -21.54 29.65 -22.39
N VAL A 19 -22.26 28.97 -21.49
CA VAL A 19 -21.66 28.30 -20.34
C VAL A 19 -20.84 27.07 -20.74
N VAL A 20 -21.31 26.29 -21.72
CA VAL A 20 -20.62 25.06 -22.15
C VAL A 20 -19.26 25.34 -22.79
N PRO A 21 -19.10 26.29 -23.75
CA PRO A 21 -17.79 26.64 -24.30
C PRO A 21 -16.81 27.18 -23.25
N LEU A 22 -17.28 27.99 -22.30
CA LEU A 22 -16.42 28.54 -21.24
C LEU A 22 -15.87 27.44 -20.31
N LEU A 23 -16.72 26.49 -19.91
CA LEU A 23 -16.27 25.34 -19.12
C LEU A 23 -15.27 24.47 -19.89
N LEU A 24 -15.47 24.31 -21.20
CA LEU A 24 -14.57 23.55 -22.07
C LEU A 24 -13.21 24.25 -22.19
N ILE A 25 -13.18 25.56 -22.38
CA ILE A 25 -11.92 26.35 -22.39
C ILE A 25 -11.20 26.26 -21.04
N ALA A 26 -11.91 26.42 -19.93
CA ALA A 26 -11.33 26.30 -18.60
C ALA A 26 -10.71 24.91 -18.35
N SER A 27 -11.40 23.84 -18.76
CA SER A 27 -10.86 22.47 -18.66
C SER A 27 -9.62 22.25 -19.53
N VAL A 28 -9.58 22.79 -20.75
CA VAL A 28 -8.41 22.71 -21.64
C VAL A 28 -7.24 23.49 -21.06
N LEU A 29 -7.46 24.68 -20.50
CA LEU A 29 -6.40 25.47 -19.87
C LEU A 29 -5.84 24.80 -18.62
N MET A 30 -6.69 24.17 -17.80
CA MET A 30 -6.25 23.38 -16.64
C MET A 30 -5.42 22.16 -17.07
N ALA A 31 -5.84 21.46 -18.13
CA ALA A 31 -5.09 20.34 -18.69
C ALA A 31 -3.73 20.79 -19.27
N LEU A 32 -3.70 21.90 -20.00
CA LEU A 32 -2.46 22.47 -20.54
C LEU A 32 -1.51 22.94 -19.43
N ARG A 33 -2.02 23.58 -18.36
CA ARG A 33 -1.21 23.95 -17.19
C ARG A 33 -0.58 22.71 -16.54
N SER A 34 -1.34 21.63 -16.39
CA SER A 34 -0.82 20.35 -15.87
C SER A 34 0.26 19.74 -16.77
N ILE A 35 0.07 19.77 -18.10
CA ILE A 35 1.06 19.28 -19.07
C ILE A 35 2.34 20.14 -19.06
N VAL A 36 2.22 21.47 -19.00
CA VAL A 36 3.38 22.38 -18.94
C VAL A 36 4.14 22.19 -17.63
N HIS A 37 3.45 22.07 -16.49
CA HIS A 37 4.08 21.82 -15.20
C HIS A 37 4.80 20.45 -15.17
N SER A 38 4.21 19.44 -15.80
CA SER A 38 4.83 18.12 -15.97
C SER A 38 6.07 18.21 -16.88
N ARG A 39 6.00 18.91 -18.02
CA ARG A 39 7.16 19.06 -18.93
C ARG A 39 8.32 19.84 -18.32
N THR A 40 8.06 20.87 -17.52
CA THR A 40 9.14 21.59 -16.80
C THR A 40 9.87 20.70 -15.80
N ILE A 41 9.22 19.64 -15.29
CA ILE A 41 9.84 18.64 -14.42
C ILE A 41 10.63 17.60 -15.23
N PHE A 42 10.20 17.28 -16.46
CA PHE A 42 10.80 16.22 -17.27
C PHE A 42 11.92 16.66 -18.22
N ASP A 43 11.90 17.89 -18.76
CA ASP A 43 12.98 18.42 -19.64
C ASP A 43 14.16 19.01 -18.82
N GLY A 44 14.11 18.92 -17.50
CA GLY A 44 15.22 19.20 -16.61
C GLY A 44 16.30 18.12 -16.72
N SER A 45 17.11 18.15 -17.79
CA SER A 45 18.49 17.65 -17.81
C SER A 45 19.36 18.48 -16.86
N ILE A 46 18.92 18.62 -15.61
CA ILE A 46 19.74 19.14 -14.53
C ILE A 46 20.43 17.90 -13.98
N HIS A 47 21.68 17.72 -14.40
CA HIS A 47 22.68 17.13 -13.52
C HIS A 47 22.72 18.00 -12.26
N ASN A 48 21.77 17.77 -11.34
CA ASN A 48 21.79 18.35 -10.01
C ASN A 48 22.91 17.60 -9.29
N SER A 49 24.15 18.06 -9.48
CA SER A 49 25.15 17.89 -8.44
C SER A 49 24.57 18.61 -7.23
N TYR A 50 23.96 17.85 -6.33
CA TYR A 50 23.49 18.35 -5.05
C TYR A 50 24.71 18.95 -4.35
N ASN A 51 24.89 20.27 -4.46
CA ASN A 51 25.98 20.98 -3.82
C ASN A 51 25.44 21.40 -2.44
N PRO A 52 25.90 20.80 -1.34
CA PRO A 52 25.34 21.04 -0.01
C PRO A 52 25.45 22.51 0.45
N LYS A 53 26.17 23.35 -0.31
CA LYS A 53 26.41 24.76 -0.02
C LYS A 53 25.29 25.70 -0.45
N ASP A 54 24.38 25.30 -1.35
CA ASP A 54 23.27 26.16 -1.78
C ASP A 54 22.12 26.23 -0.75
N ASN A 55 22.17 25.42 0.33
CA ASN A 55 21.20 25.40 1.44
C ASN A 55 21.23 26.66 2.34
N TYR A 56 22.17 27.59 2.17
CA TYR A 56 22.29 28.73 3.09
C TYR A 56 21.23 29.81 2.87
N ASN A 57 20.77 30.04 1.62
CA ASN A 57 19.68 30.97 1.34
C ASN A 57 18.29 30.38 1.61
N ASP A 58 18.14 29.05 1.45
CA ASP A 58 16.90 28.32 1.72
C ASP A 58 16.48 28.45 3.21
N ASN A 59 17.45 28.54 4.13
CA ASN A 59 17.16 28.70 5.55
C ASN A 59 16.41 30.00 5.91
N ARG A 60 16.59 31.10 5.16
CA ARG A 60 15.87 32.36 5.44
C ARG A 60 14.42 32.30 4.99
N GLU A 61 14.17 31.80 3.78
CA GLU A 61 12.80 31.61 3.27
C GLU A 61 12.04 30.56 4.10
N ALA A 62 12.70 29.46 4.46
CA ALA A 62 12.12 28.44 5.35
C ALA A 62 11.77 29.00 6.75
N THR A 63 12.56 29.95 7.27
CA THR A 63 12.28 30.59 8.57
C THR A 63 11.07 31.52 8.47
N ALA A 64 10.95 32.30 7.39
CA ALA A 64 9.79 33.16 7.15
C ALA A 64 8.51 32.34 6.92
N ALA A 65 8.58 31.26 6.12
CA ALA A 65 7.47 30.34 5.90
C ALA A 65 7.01 29.66 7.21
N ARG A 66 7.96 29.28 8.08
CA ARG A 66 7.65 28.73 9.43
C ARG A 66 6.90 29.70 10.32
N ALA A 67 7.26 30.99 10.28
CA ALA A 67 6.55 32.00 11.06
C ALA A 67 5.10 32.13 10.57
N SER A 68 4.89 32.25 9.26
CA SER A 68 3.54 32.37 8.68
C SER A 68 2.66 31.14 8.90
N PHE A 69 3.24 29.94 8.91
CA PHE A 69 2.51 28.70 9.15
C PHE A 69 1.82 28.69 10.52
N LEU A 70 2.45 29.25 11.56
CA LEU A 70 1.91 29.24 12.92
C LEU A 70 0.87 30.35 13.18
N ASP A 71 0.79 31.35 12.31
CA ASP A 71 -0.08 32.51 12.50
C ASP A 71 -1.55 32.23 12.14
N TYR A 72 -1.81 31.22 11.31
CA TYR A 72 -3.16 30.83 10.89
C TYR A 72 -3.49 29.41 11.37
N SER A 73 -4.52 29.27 12.20
CA SER A 73 -5.07 27.96 12.55
C SER A 73 -6.19 27.60 11.58
N PRO A 74 -6.02 26.57 10.73
CA PRO A 74 -7.08 26.13 9.83
C PRO A 74 -8.31 25.67 10.63
N LYS A 75 -9.50 25.95 10.10
CA LYS A 75 -10.78 25.50 10.66
C LYS A 75 -11.31 24.34 9.85
N PHE A 76 -11.78 23.31 10.54
CA PHE A 76 -12.35 22.12 9.95
C PHE A 76 -13.78 21.90 10.45
N GLN A 77 -14.57 21.22 9.63
CA GLN A 77 -15.90 20.77 10.03
C GLN A 77 -15.82 19.33 10.49
N ARG A 78 -16.42 19.01 11.65
CA ARG A 78 -16.56 17.61 12.09
C ARG A 78 -17.33 16.83 11.02
N THR A 79 -16.80 15.66 10.68
CA THR A 79 -17.48 14.66 9.85
C THR A 79 -17.80 13.43 10.70
N LYS A 80 -18.55 12.48 10.15
CA LYS A 80 -18.76 11.18 10.80
C LYS A 80 -17.48 10.34 10.96
N TYR A 81 -16.38 10.75 10.32
CA TYR A 81 -15.07 10.10 10.44
C TYR A 81 -14.13 10.86 11.39
N THR A 82 -14.55 12.03 11.88
CA THR A 82 -13.74 12.83 12.79
C THR A 82 -13.65 12.16 14.16
N PHE A 83 -12.43 11.96 14.64
CA PHE A 83 -12.18 11.30 15.91
C PHE A 83 -12.60 12.19 17.08
N ASP A 84 -13.12 11.58 18.13
CA ASP A 84 -13.30 12.28 19.41
C ASP A 84 -11.97 12.42 20.15
N SER A 85 -11.03 11.49 19.92
CA SER A 85 -9.68 11.53 20.48
C SER A 85 -8.67 10.78 19.62
N PHE A 86 -7.51 11.39 19.39
CA PHE A 86 -6.34 10.80 18.71
C PHE A 86 -5.06 11.28 19.38
N VAL A 87 -4.70 10.61 20.47
CA VAL A 87 -3.62 11.03 21.36
C VAL A 87 -2.27 10.51 20.91
N ILE A 88 -1.26 11.36 20.78
CA ILE A 88 0.13 10.96 20.50
C ILE A 88 1.06 11.36 21.66
N GLY A 89 2.29 10.84 21.66
CA GLY A 89 3.29 11.02 22.73
C GLY A 89 3.33 9.85 23.73
N GLU A 90 4.38 9.83 24.54
CA GLU A 90 4.66 8.82 25.58
C GLU A 90 4.50 9.44 26.98
N ASP A 91 4.21 8.61 27.99
CA ASP A 91 4.21 8.88 29.44
C ASP A 91 3.99 10.32 29.94
N GLY A 92 2.78 10.59 30.44
CA GLY A 92 2.45 11.83 31.16
C GLY A 92 2.29 13.07 30.27
N ASP A 93 2.72 13.02 29.01
CA ASP A 93 2.75 14.19 28.16
C ASP A 93 2.17 13.89 26.77
N LYS A 94 0.85 13.76 26.78
CA LYS A 94 0.00 13.36 25.66
C LYS A 94 -0.59 14.57 24.96
N ILE A 95 -0.61 14.56 23.62
CA ILE A 95 -1.33 15.57 22.82
C ILE A 95 -2.45 14.90 22.06
N ASP A 96 -3.67 15.39 22.23
CA ASP A 96 -4.80 14.97 21.42
C ASP A 96 -4.88 15.78 20.12
N LEU A 97 -4.50 15.15 19.00
CA LEU A 97 -4.56 15.79 17.68
C LEU A 97 -6.00 15.92 17.16
N ALA A 98 -6.95 15.16 17.71
CA ALA A 98 -8.31 15.14 17.19
C ALA A 98 -9.02 16.49 17.37
N GLN A 99 -8.63 17.30 18.35
CA GLN A 99 -9.24 18.60 18.64
C GLN A 99 -8.82 19.72 17.69
N PHE A 100 -7.74 19.52 16.92
CA PHE A 100 -7.15 20.56 16.07
C PHE A 100 -8.12 21.12 15.04
N GLY A 101 -8.33 22.44 15.08
CA GLY A 101 -9.15 23.19 14.13
C GLY A 101 -10.65 22.94 14.25
N LEU A 102 -11.09 22.34 15.36
CA LEU A 102 -12.50 22.11 15.71
C LEU A 102 -12.95 23.01 16.87
N GLU A 103 -12.11 23.97 17.27
CA GLU A 103 -12.43 24.91 18.33
C GLU A 103 -13.68 25.73 17.93
N PRO A 104 -14.64 25.93 18.85
CA PRO A 104 -15.78 26.79 18.56
C PRO A 104 -15.28 28.19 18.22
N ASP A 105 -15.92 28.84 17.24
CA ASP A 105 -15.65 30.24 16.92
C ASP A 105 -15.72 31.05 18.22
N GLU A 106 -14.59 31.60 18.68
CA GLU A 106 -14.47 32.39 19.93
C GLU A 106 -15.24 33.73 19.87
N GLY A 107 -16.21 33.84 18.96
CA GLY A 107 -17.13 34.95 18.84
C GLY A 107 -18.05 35.06 20.06
N ASN A 108 -17.76 36.08 20.87
CA ASN A 108 -18.68 36.88 21.69
C ASN A 108 -18.92 36.55 23.18
N ASN A 109 -18.37 35.48 23.75
CA ASN A 109 -18.45 35.29 25.21
C ASN A 109 -17.06 35.40 25.84
N GLY A 110 -16.67 36.63 26.16
CA GLY A 110 -15.34 37.03 26.66
C GLY A 110 -14.95 36.49 28.04
N ASN A 111 -15.08 35.18 28.28
CA ASN A 111 -14.63 34.57 29.54
C ASN A 111 -14.17 33.12 29.45
N SER A 112 -14.00 32.54 28.26
CA SER A 112 -13.41 31.20 28.12
C SER A 112 -11.89 31.26 27.94
N ASN A 113 -11.19 31.90 28.87
CA ASN A 113 -9.80 31.53 29.17
C ASN A 113 -9.79 30.15 29.85
N LYS A 114 -10.28 29.12 29.13
CA LYS A 114 -9.79 27.76 29.35
C LYS A 114 -8.37 27.77 28.82
N ASN A 115 -7.48 28.36 29.62
CA ASN A 115 -6.08 28.03 29.59
C ASN A 115 -6.03 26.51 29.59
N ILE A 116 -5.67 25.92 28.44
CA ILE A 116 -5.05 24.63 28.45
C ILE A 116 -3.85 24.85 29.37
N ILE A 117 -3.98 24.47 30.65
CA ILE A 117 -2.92 24.61 31.63
C ILE A 117 -1.85 23.61 31.17
N ILE A 118 -0.96 24.10 30.32
CA ILE A 118 0.23 23.37 29.89
C ILE A 118 1.12 23.33 31.13
N ASN A 119 1.04 22.21 31.85
CA ASN A 119 1.86 21.97 33.01
C ASN A 119 3.33 21.90 32.53
N LYS A 120 4.10 22.97 32.70
CA LYS A 120 5.42 23.20 32.07
C LYS A 120 6.53 22.25 32.53
N GLN A 121 6.24 21.20 33.30
CA GLN A 121 7.28 20.57 34.11
C GLN A 121 8.22 19.61 33.38
N HIS A 122 7.88 19.03 32.22
CA HIS A 122 8.88 18.44 31.31
C HIS A 122 8.25 18.34 29.91
N PRO A 123 8.72 19.07 28.88
CA PRO A 123 8.22 18.86 27.53
C PRO A 123 8.80 17.53 27.04
N SER A 124 8.04 16.44 27.15
CA SER A 124 8.32 15.27 26.34
C SER A 124 8.22 15.72 24.87
N THR A 125 9.26 15.41 24.13
CA THR A 125 9.33 15.76 22.72
C THR A 125 8.84 14.58 21.90
N VAL A 126 7.89 14.83 21.01
CA VAL A 126 7.62 13.89 19.91
C VAL A 126 8.78 14.00 18.95
N THR A 127 9.44 12.88 18.68
CA THR A 127 10.55 12.80 17.74
C THR A 127 10.03 12.50 16.33
N LEU A 128 10.62 13.16 15.34
CA LEU A 128 10.37 12.94 13.92
C LEU A 128 11.71 12.79 13.20
N PHE A 129 11.84 11.78 12.35
CA PHE A 129 13.01 11.66 11.51
C PHE A 129 13.07 12.83 10.54
N ARG A 130 14.28 13.37 10.36
CA ARG A 130 14.54 14.48 9.45
C ARG A 130 14.05 14.18 8.05
N ASP A 131 14.05 12.92 7.62
CA ASP A 131 13.57 12.50 6.30
C ASP A 131 12.05 12.45 6.16
N PHE A 132 11.34 12.54 7.28
CA PHE A 132 9.90 12.66 7.34
C PHE A 132 9.44 14.08 7.66
N ASP A 133 10.33 15.03 7.96
CA ASP A 133 9.92 16.42 8.24
C ASP A 133 9.46 17.16 6.97
N LEU A 134 8.22 17.61 6.92
CA LEU A 134 7.64 18.41 5.83
C LEU A 134 7.52 19.89 6.17
N ARG A 135 7.88 20.34 7.39
CA ARG A 135 7.59 21.71 7.87
C ARG A 135 8.01 22.82 6.92
N ASN A 136 9.12 22.66 6.22
CA ASN A 136 9.64 23.70 5.32
C ASN A 136 8.80 23.86 4.03
N ARG A 137 7.82 22.98 3.81
CA ARG A 137 6.92 22.99 2.65
C ARG A 137 5.49 23.35 3.02
N LEU A 138 5.19 23.50 4.31
CA LEU A 138 3.83 23.73 4.77
C LEU A 138 3.48 25.22 4.79
N SER A 139 2.38 25.58 4.13
CA SER A 139 1.63 26.82 4.27
C SER A 139 0.54 26.74 5.33
N GLY A 140 0.06 25.54 5.68
CA GLY A 140 -0.82 25.33 6.82
C GLY A 140 -2.31 25.14 6.52
N ASN A 141 -2.66 25.09 5.25
CA ASN A 141 -4.01 24.89 4.74
C ASN A 141 -4.07 23.72 3.76
N GLU A 142 -3.09 22.81 3.82
CA GLU A 142 -2.97 21.69 2.92
C GLU A 142 -4.12 20.71 3.07
N THR A 143 -4.61 20.26 1.92
CA THR A 143 -5.42 19.06 1.80
C THR A 143 -4.55 17.81 1.99
N TRP A 144 -5.19 16.68 2.26
CA TRP A 144 -4.50 15.39 2.27
C TRP A 144 -3.74 15.10 0.97
N ILE A 145 -4.31 15.50 -0.17
CA ILE A 145 -3.71 15.29 -1.49
C ILE A 145 -2.40 16.07 -1.59
N GLU A 146 -2.39 17.34 -1.19
CA GLU A 146 -1.17 18.17 -1.23
C GLU A 146 -0.07 17.61 -0.31
N LEU A 147 -0.41 17.14 0.89
CA LEU A 147 0.55 16.49 1.79
C LEU A 147 1.15 15.21 1.16
N LEU A 148 0.31 14.40 0.49
CA LEU A 148 0.78 13.24 -0.26
C LEU A 148 1.67 13.63 -1.44
N GLU A 149 1.35 14.71 -2.16
CA GLU A 149 2.17 15.22 -3.24
C GLU A 149 3.53 15.70 -2.72
N TYR A 150 3.56 16.40 -1.59
CA TYR A 150 4.80 16.79 -0.94
C TYR A 150 5.66 15.57 -0.63
N ARG A 151 5.08 14.55 0.00
CA ARG A 151 5.81 13.31 0.31
C ARG A 151 6.25 12.54 -0.94
N ARG A 152 5.42 12.48 -1.98
CA ARG A 152 5.72 11.83 -3.27
C ARG A 152 6.90 12.50 -3.95
N ASP A 153 6.91 13.82 -3.97
CA ASP A 153 7.89 14.63 -4.70
C ASP A 153 9.17 14.88 -3.87
N ASP A 154 9.25 14.29 -2.68
CA ASP A 154 10.38 14.42 -1.78
C ASP A 154 11.61 13.65 -2.28
N THR A 155 12.73 14.38 -2.42
CA THR A 155 13.96 13.85 -3.03
C THR A 155 14.96 13.28 -2.02
N ARG A 156 14.58 13.16 -0.74
CA ARG A 156 15.48 12.62 0.29
C ARG A 156 15.81 11.14 0.00
N PRO A 157 17.09 10.77 -0.20
CA PRO A 157 17.45 9.43 -0.70
C PRO A 157 16.98 8.27 0.18
N SER A 158 16.99 8.45 1.50
CA SER A 158 16.58 7.45 2.48
C SER A 158 15.10 7.05 2.38
N LEU A 159 14.27 7.87 1.76
CA LEU A 159 12.85 7.52 1.53
C LEU A 159 12.70 6.33 0.59
N SER A 160 13.64 6.12 -0.34
CA SER A 160 13.66 4.96 -1.24
C SER A 160 13.82 3.63 -0.49
N PHE A 161 14.52 3.62 0.65
CA PHE A 161 14.70 2.43 1.47
C PHE A 161 13.36 1.81 1.90
N TYR A 162 12.40 2.65 2.31
CA TYR A 162 11.11 2.18 2.79
C TYR A 162 10.18 1.63 1.70
N VAL A 163 10.49 1.87 0.43
CA VAL A 163 9.73 1.31 -0.71
C VAL A 163 10.55 0.26 -1.48
N ASP A 164 11.84 0.10 -1.17
CA ASP A 164 12.70 -0.96 -1.67
C ASP A 164 12.48 -2.25 -0.87
N LYS A 165 11.69 -3.15 -1.45
CA LYS A 165 11.35 -4.44 -0.81
C LYS A 165 12.56 -5.32 -0.52
N VAL A 166 13.62 -5.27 -1.32
CA VAL A 166 14.83 -6.09 -1.10
C VAL A 166 15.64 -5.50 0.04
N ALA A 167 15.90 -4.19 0.01
CA ALA A 167 16.62 -3.48 1.07
C ALA A 167 15.93 -3.64 2.43
N PHE A 168 14.64 -3.29 2.48
CA PHE A 168 13.86 -3.27 3.70
C PHE A 168 13.76 -4.67 4.32
N LYS A 169 13.51 -5.72 3.52
CA LYS A 169 13.44 -7.09 4.04
C LYS A 169 14.79 -7.59 4.53
N ARG A 170 15.89 -7.28 3.85
CA ARG A 170 17.26 -7.62 4.32
C ARG A 170 17.54 -6.96 5.67
N TRP A 171 17.20 -5.68 5.80
CA TRP A 171 17.32 -4.95 7.07
C TRP A 171 16.43 -5.53 8.17
N LEU A 172 15.19 -5.91 7.85
CA LEU A 172 14.29 -6.50 8.83
C LEU A 172 14.81 -7.86 9.32
N HIS A 173 15.38 -8.66 8.41
CA HIS A 173 16.04 -9.93 8.74
C HIS A 173 17.30 -9.73 9.59
N SER A 174 18.15 -8.75 9.29
CA SER A 174 19.34 -8.49 10.12
C SER A 174 18.96 -7.92 11.50
N SER A 175 17.94 -7.07 11.56
CA SER A 175 17.47 -6.43 12.79
C SER A 175 16.72 -7.38 13.73
N SER A 176 16.07 -8.43 13.20
CA SER A 176 15.40 -9.43 14.03
C SER A 176 16.37 -10.33 14.80
N HIS A 177 17.60 -10.50 14.29
CA HIS A 177 18.67 -11.28 14.93
C HIS A 177 19.55 -10.43 15.84
N ALA A 178 19.63 -9.12 15.61
CA ALA A 178 20.34 -8.20 16.50
C ALA A 178 19.57 -8.10 17.84
N HIS A 179 20.08 -8.79 18.85
CA HIS A 179 19.49 -8.88 20.19
C HIS A 179 19.03 -7.52 20.76
N ASN A 180 17.78 -7.49 21.26
CA ASN A 180 17.10 -6.61 22.23
C ASN A 180 17.23 -5.06 22.17
N ASP A 181 18.30 -4.47 21.65
CA ASP A 181 18.59 -3.04 21.88
C ASP A 181 17.92 -2.08 20.89
N ALA A 182 17.68 -2.50 19.64
CA ALA A 182 17.12 -1.61 18.62
C ALA A 182 15.62 -1.33 18.80
N GLY A 183 14.99 -1.91 19.82
CA GLY A 183 13.56 -1.74 20.04
C GLY A 183 12.72 -2.15 18.83
N LEU A 184 13.21 -3.05 17.96
CA LEU A 184 12.49 -3.75 16.87
C LEU A 184 12.36 -5.27 17.09
N GLY A 185 12.98 -5.79 18.15
CA GLY A 185 12.99 -7.22 18.47
C GLY A 185 11.60 -7.84 18.45
N GLY A 186 11.45 -8.90 17.66
CA GLY A 186 10.21 -9.64 17.52
C GLY A 186 9.34 -9.26 16.31
N ILE A 187 9.66 -8.24 15.50
CA ILE A 187 8.99 -8.13 14.19
C ILE A 187 9.56 -9.20 13.26
N GLU A 188 8.70 -10.09 12.78
CA GLU A 188 9.09 -11.18 11.90
C GLU A 188 9.01 -10.73 10.43
N SER A 189 9.98 -11.16 9.63
CA SER A 189 9.97 -11.01 8.17
C SER A 189 9.49 -12.32 7.53
N ILE A 190 8.89 -12.23 6.35
CA ILE A 190 8.53 -13.42 5.55
C ILE A 190 9.82 -14.15 5.18
N GLU A 191 9.82 -15.47 5.33
CA GLU A 191 10.91 -16.31 4.84
C GLU A 191 11.06 -16.10 3.34
N SER A 192 12.29 -15.78 2.92
CA SER A 192 12.54 -15.38 1.54
C SER A 192 13.51 -16.36 0.88
N PHE A 193 13.06 -16.97 -0.21
CA PHE A 193 13.88 -17.83 -1.07
C PHE A 193 14.83 -17.01 -1.95
N LEU A 194 14.42 -15.80 -2.33
CA LEU A 194 15.23 -14.88 -3.11
C LEU A 194 14.95 -13.44 -2.70
N LEU A 195 16.01 -12.71 -2.31
CA LEU A 195 16.00 -11.26 -2.12
C LEU A 195 17.22 -10.69 -2.81
N LYS A 196 17.18 -10.49 -4.12
CA LYS A 196 18.35 -10.03 -4.89
C LYS A 196 17.98 -8.95 -5.90
N TYR A 197 18.91 -8.03 -6.10
CA TYR A 197 18.85 -7.07 -7.20
C TYR A 197 19.24 -7.72 -8.53
N LYS A 198 18.81 -7.13 -9.64
CA LYS A 198 19.15 -7.55 -11.01
C LYS A 198 20.66 -7.68 -11.19
N THR A 199 21.42 -6.71 -10.70
CA THR A 199 22.89 -6.69 -10.79
C THR A 199 23.54 -7.86 -10.04
N GLU A 200 23.00 -8.22 -8.88
CA GLU A 200 23.48 -9.36 -8.08
C GLU A 200 23.14 -10.70 -8.76
N LEU A 201 21.97 -10.80 -9.40
CA LEU A 201 21.56 -11.99 -10.16
C LEU A 201 22.46 -12.24 -11.37
N VAL A 202 22.91 -11.18 -12.05
CA VAL A 202 23.81 -11.25 -13.20
C VAL A 202 25.27 -11.50 -12.75
N ALA A 203 25.72 -10.88 -11.66
CA ALA A 203 27.10 -11.00 -11.17
C ALA A 203 27.48 -12.44 -10.82
N LEU A 204 26.56 -13.23 -10.23
CA LEU A 204 26.77 -14.65 -9.90
C LEU A 204 27.19 -15.53 -11.09
N GLN A 205 27.06 -15.05 -12.34
CA GLN A 205 27.48 -15.79 -13.53
C GLN A 205 28.92 -15.51 -13.95
N ARG A 206 29.45 -14.31 -13.68
CA ARG A 206 30.79 -13.92 -14.15
C ARG A 206 31.89 -14.74 -13.48
N ASP A 207 31.67 -15.14 -12.23
CA ASP A 207 32.61 -15.98 -11.49
C ASP A 207 32.72 -17.41 -12.06
N VAL A 208 31.73 -17.86 -12.84
CA VAL A 208 31.75 -19.20 -13.48
C VAL A 208 32.44 -19.17 -14.85
N ASN A 209 32.41 -18.03 -15.55
CA ASN A 209 32.85 -17.91 -16.96
C ASN A 209 33.97 -16.87 -17.15
N ALA A 210 34.86 -16.70 -16.18
CA ALA A 210 35.91 -15.64 -16.16
C ALA A 210 36.89 -15.60 -17.37
N ASN A 211 36.72 -16.47 -18.37
CA ASN A 211 37.53 -16.49 -19.60
C ASN A 211 36.84 -15.89 -20.84
N ASP A 212 35.55 -15.54 -20.78
CA ASP A 212 34.86 -14.93 -21.92
C ASP A 212 34.95 -13.40 -21.85
N ASN A 213 35.83 -12.82 -22.67
CA ASN A 213 35.92 -11.38 -22.92
C ASN A 213 34.65 -10.87 -23.63
N ILE A 214 33.55 -10.71 -22.89
CA ILE A 214 32.29 -10.18 -23.41
C ILE A 214 32.35 -8.64 -23.37
N ASN A 215 32.37 -8.02 -24.54
CA ASN A 215 32.22 -6.58 -24.72
C ASN A 215 30.90 -6.11 -24.10
N THR A 216 30.98 -5.28 -23.05
CA THR A 216 29.84 -4.81 -22.25
C THR A 216 29.00 -3.69 -22.89
N ASN A 217 29.17 -3.45 -24.20
CA ASN A 217 28.52 -2.33 -24.88
C ASN A 217 27.21 -2.70 -25.60
N ASP A 218 26.82 -3.98 -25.60
CA ASP A 218 25.57 -4.41 -26.22
C ASP A 218 24.36 -4.27 -25.27
N SER A 219 23.29 -3.74 -25.84
CA SER A 219 22.10 -3.21 -25.19
C SER A 219 21.52 -4.07 -24.05
N ASP A 220 21.09 -3.41 -22.97
CA ASP A 220 20.48 -3.98 -21.75
C ASP A 220 19.30 -4.96 -21.97
N ASN A 221 18.76 -5.04 -23.19
CA ASN A 221 17.64 -5.90 -23.54
C ASN A 221 18.02 -7.38 -23.74
N ASP A 222 19.26 -7.70 -24.10
CA ASP A 222 19.63 -9.06 -24.54
C ASP A 222 19.89 -10.04 -23.37
N ASN A 223 19.97 -9.53 -22.13
CA ASN A 223 20.20 -10.35 -20.94
C ASN A 223 18.94 -11.03 -20.39
N THR A 224 17.77 -10.88 -21.04
CA THR A 224 16.49 -11.40 -20.53
C THR A 224 16.49 -12.94 -20.37
N PRO A 225 16.96 -13.74 -21.35
CA PRO A 225 16.98 -15.21 -21.21
C PRO A 225 17.89 -15.68 -20.07
N LEU A 226 19.05 -15.02 -19.90
CA LEU A 226 19.99 -15.32 -18.82
C LEU A 226 19.35 -15.02 -17.45
N LEU A 227 18.75 -13.84 -17.31
CA LEU A 227 18.08 -13.44 -16.07
C LEU A 227 16.94 -14.38 -15.72
N SER A 228 16.12 -14.77 -16.71
CA SER A 228 15.06 -15.76 -16.53
C SER A 228 15.60 -17.10 -16.02
N SER A 229 16.64 -17.64 -16.68
CA SER A 229 17.28 -18.89 -16.24
C SER A 229 17.76 -18.82 -14.78
N LYS A 230 18.33 -17.68 -14.36
CA LYS A 230 18.74 -17.45 -12.97
C LYS A 230 17.56 -17.37 -12.03
N ILE A 231 16.53 -16.60 -12.33
CA ILE A 231 15.33 -16.51 -11.49
C ILE A 231 14.73 -17.91 -11.31
N LYS A 232 14.60 -18.68 -12.41
CA LYS A 232 14.07 -20.05 -12.40
C LYS A 232 14.80 -20.97 -11.40
N GLN A 233 16.13 -20.87 -11.30
CA GLN A 233 16.94 -21.67 -10.37
C GLN A 233 16.58 -21.42 -8.90
N TRP A 234 16.10 -20.22 -8.57
CA TRP A 234 15.69 -19.83 -7.22
C TRP A 234 14.19 -20.01 -6.95
N LEU A 235 13.39 -20.38 -7.96
CA LEU A 235 11.97 -20.66 -7.75
C LEU A 235 11.79 -22.05 -7.12
N PRO A 236 11.15 -22.15 -5.95
CA PRO A 236 10.90 -23.43 -5.28
C PRO A 236 10.12 -24.42 -6.17
N VAL A 237 10.44 -25.71 -6.03
CA VAL A 237 9.75 -26.80 -6.74
C VAL A 237 8.56 -27.30 -5.92
N ASP A 238 8.78 -27.58 -4.64
CA ASP A 238 7.83 -28.30 -3.78
C ASP A 238 7.20 -27.42 -2.70
N GLU A 239 7.41 -26.10 -2.76
CA GLU A 239 6.94 -25.15 -1.76
C GLU A 239 6.00 -24.12 -2.35
N ASP A 240 5.05 -23.64 -1.55
CA ASP A 240 4.18 -22.54 -1.94
C ASP A 240 4.94 -21.21 -1.81
N TYR A 241 4.91 -20.40 -2.86
CA TYR A 241 5.62 -19.12 -2.86
C TYR A 241 4.84 -17.99 -3.54
N ALA A 242 5.23 -16.77 -3.19
CA ALA A 242 4.89 -15.56 -3.92
C ALA A 242 6.16 -15.00 -4.56
N ALA A 243 6.10 -14.62 -5.83
CA ALA A 243 7.23 -14.03 -6.55
C ALA A 243 6.82 -12.68 -7.17
N LYS A 244 7.61 -11.63 -6.94
CA LYS A 244 7.31 -10.27 -7.40
C LYS A 244 8.57 -9.44 -7.61
N PRO A 245 8.55 -8.46 -8.53
CA PRO A 245 9.61 -7.47 -8.63
C PRO A 245 9.51 -6.46 -7.47
N THR A 246 10.62 -5.81 -7.14
CA THR A 246 10.72 -4.79 -6.07
C THR A 246 9.73 -3.63 -6.24
N HIS A 247 9.48 -3.21 -7.48
CA HIS A 247 8.71 -2.00 -7.82
C HIS A 247 7.21 -2.18 -7.92
N LEU A 248 6.70 -3.42 -7.95
CA LEU A 248 5.25 -3.66 -8.08
C LEU A 248 4.62 -3.95 -6.73
N SER A 249 3.50 -3.28 -6.43
CA SER A 249 2.64 -3.60 -5.28
C SER A 249 1.71 -4.77 -5.61
N CYS A 250 1.08 -5.35 -4.57
CA CYS A 250 0.29 -6.59 -4.50
C CYS A 250 -0.80 -6.85 -5.57
N SER A 251 -0.98 -6.02 -6.61
CA SER A 251 -2.09 -6.15 -7.56
C SER A 251 -1.71 -6.45 -9.02
N GLY A 252 -0.45 -6.28 -9.43
CA GLY A 252 0.02 -6.60 -10.78
C GLY A 252 1.44 -7.16 -10.75
N GLY A 253 1.71 -8.21 -11.54
CA GLY A 253 3.04 -8.83 -11.63
C GLY A 253 3.50 -9.58 -10.39
N VAL A 254 2.58 -9.89 -9.47
CA VAL A 254 2.82 -10.80 -8.35
C VAL A 254 2.32 -12.19 -8.74
N TRP A 255 3.22 -13.15 -8.80
CA TRP A 255 2.87 -14.56 -8.98
C TRP A 255 2.61 -15.19 -7.62
N LEU A 256 1.47 -15.87 -7.50
CA LEU A 256 1.14 -16.74 -6.38
C LEU A 256 1.18 -18.17 -6.88
N VAL A 257 1.95 -19.03 -6.21
CA VAL A 257 2.15 -20.41 -6.59
C VAL A 257 1.77 -21.32 -5.44
N HIS A 258 0.97 -22.33 -5.76
CA HIS A 258 0.64 -23.42 -4.86
C HIS A 258 1.04 -24.74 -5.52
N ASN A 259 1.89 -25.50 -4.86
CA ASN A 259 2.31 -26.81 -5.32
C ASN A 259 1.55 -27.86 -4.50
N ASP A 260 0.66 -28.60 -5.16
CA ASP A 260 -0.05 -29.72 -4.55
C ASP A 260 0.69 -31.04 -4.85
N PRO A 261 1.43 -31.58 -3.86
CA PRO A 261 2.16 -32.83 -4.04
C PRO A 261 1.22 -34.05 -4.16
N LYS A 262 -0.03 -33.98 -3.71
CA LYS A 262 -0.98 -35.10 -3.80
C LYS A 262 -1.49 -35.28 -5.22
N GLU A 263 -1.83 -34.18 -5.87
CA GLU A 263 -2.28 -34.17 -7.26
C GLU A 263 -1.12 -34.03 -8.27
N ASN A 264 0.12 -33.92 -7.79
CA ASN A 264 1.30 -33.56 -8.58
C ASN A 264 0.99 -32.39 -9.54
N THR A 265 0.36 -31.35 -8.99
CA THR A 265 -0.22 -30.25 -9.76
C THR A 265 0.21 -28.90 -9.16
N THR A 266 0.58 -27.96 -10.03
CA THR A 266 0.85 -26.57 -9.63
C THR A 266 -0.35 -25.69 -10.00
N TYR A 267 -0.80 -24.88 -9.05
CA TYR A 267 -1.78 -23.82 -9.25
C TYR A 267 -1.08 -22.47 -9.25
N VAL A 268 -1.40 -21.60 -10.21
CA VAL A 268 -0.79 -20.27 -10.31
C VAL A 268 -1.83 -19.18 -10.44
N GLY A 269 -1.57 -18.03 -9.81
CA GLY A 269 -2.27 -16.77 -10.02
C GLY A 269 -1.27 -15.66 -10.33
N ASN A 270 -1.64 -14.70 -11.17
CA ASN A 270 -0.83 -13.50 -11.42
C ASN A 270 -1.69 -12.25 -11.17
N GLY A 271 -1.28 -11.44 -10.17
CA GLY A 271 -1.99 -10.26 -9.72
C GLY A 271 -3.36 -10.60 -9.13
N LYS A 272 -4.41 -9.92 -9.61
CA LYS A 272 -5.80 -10.13 -9.16
C LYS A 272 -6.49 -11.35 -9.77
N LYS A 273 -5.80 -12.14 -10.59
CA LYS A 273 -6.40 -13.34 -11.20
C LYS A 273 -6.54 -14.44 -10.14
N LYS A 274 -7.68 -15.11 -10.13
CA LYS A 274 -7.87 -16.33 -9.33
C LYS A 274 -6.78 -17.34 -9.70
N MET A 275 -6.30 -18.08 -8.71
CA MET A 275 -5.37 -19.18 -8.97
C MET A 275 -6.07 -20.25 -9.80
N THR A 276 -5.37 -20.76 -10.80
CA THR A 276 -5.86 -21.82 -11.69
C THR A 276 -4.79 -22.89 -11.84
N LYS A 277 -5.23 -24.14 -12.05
CA LYS A 277 -4.33 -25.24 -12.39
C LYS A 277 -3.49 -24.85 -13.61
N PHE A 278 -2.17 -24.86 -13.46
CA PHE A 278 -1.26 -24.60 -14.56
C PHE A 278 -1.34 -25.78 -15.53
N ARG A 279 -1.88 -25.52 -16.72
CA ARG A 279 -1.92 -26.52 -17.79
C ARG A 279 -0.58 -26.45 -18.51
N SER A 280 0.32 -27.37 -18.20
CA SER A 280 1.37 -27.72 -19.16
C SER A 280 0.65 -28.11 -20.47
N SER A 281 1.03 -27.53 -21.60
CA SER A 281 0.32 -27.51 -22.89
C SER A 281 0.14 -28.90 -23.57
N THR A 282 -0.14 -29.96 -22.82
CA THR A 282 0.05 -31.35 -23.25
C THR A 282 -1.23 -32.09 -23.63
N ASN A 283 -2.41 -31.45 -23.54
CA ASN A 283 -3.65 -32.24 -23.47
C ASN A 283 -4.59 -32.23 -24.68
N ASN A 284 -4.25 -31.62 -25.83
CA ASN A 284 -5.17 -31.70 -26.98
C ASN A 284 -4.58 -32.03 -28.35
N ASP A 285 -3.27 -32.09 -28.51
CA ASP A 285 -2.69 -32.61 -29.75
C ASP A 285 -1.99 -33.92 -29.45
N LYS A 286 -2.46 -35.00 -30.10
CA LYS A 286 -1.86 -36.34 -30.07
C LYS A 286 -0.48 -36.41 -30.74
N ASP A 287 0.12 -35.26 -31.00
CA ASP A 287 1.45 -35.15 -31.56
C ASP A 287 2.44 -35.07 -30.40
N ASN A 288 3.45 -35.93 -30.46
CA ASN A 288 4.51 -36.14 -29.47
C ASN A 288 5.38 -34.88 -29.20
N ASP A 289 4.78 -33.75 -28.84
CA ASP A 289 5.54 -32.54 -28.53
C ASP A 289 6.13 -32.67 -27.12
N SER A 290 7.39 -33.08 -27.08
CA SER A 290 8.20 -33.26 -25.87
C SER A 290 8.47 -31.95 -25.10
N ASN A 291 7.82 -30.85 -25.45
CA ASN A 291 8.08 -29.51 -24.95
C ASN A 291 7.04 -29.06 -23.92
N ALA A 292 6.77 -29.90 -22.92
CA ALA A 292 6.02 -29.50 -21.74
C ALA A 292 6.75 -28.32 -21.05
N VAL A 293 6.18 -27.11 -21.16
CA VAL A 293 6.78 -25.91 -20.56
C VAL A 293 6.65 -25.97 -19.05
N ASP A 294 7.79 -26.00 -18.36
CA ASP A 294 7.87 -25.88 -16.89
C ASP A 294 7.27 -24.54 -16.43
N VAL A 295 6.34 -24.59 -15.48
CA VAL A 295 5.67 -23.42 -14.88
C VAL A 295 6.67 -22.37 -14.38
N ARG A 296 7.80 -22.81 -13.84
CA ARG A 296 8.86 -21.92 -13.35
C ARG A 296 9.55 -21.16 -14.48
N THR A 297 9.64 -21.76 -15.68
CA THR A 297 10.10 -21.03 -16.87
C THR A 297 9.16 -19.88 -17.19
N THR A 298 7.85 -20.12 -17.25
CA THR A 298 6.86 -19.08 -17.52
C THR A 298 6.92 -17.93 -16.50
N ILE A 299 7.02 -18.27 -15.21
CA ILE A 299 7.10 -17.27 -14.14
C ILE A 299 8.41 -16.48 -14.24
N ALA A 300 9.54 -17.16 -14.43
CA ALA A 300 10.84 -16.52 -14.51
C ALA A 300 10.97 -15.60 -15.74
N ASP A 301 10.43 -16.01 -16.90
CA ASP A 301 10.39 -15.20 -18.12
C ASP A 301 9.57 -13.93 -17.90
N ASP A 302 8.38 -14.06 -17.30
CA ASP A 302 7.52 -12.91 -16.99
C ASP A 302 8.20 -11.95 -15.99
N LEU A 303 8.82 -12.47 -14.93
CA LEU A 303 9.54 -11.66 -13.96
C LEU A 303 10.74 -10.95 -14.59
N ALA A 304 11.57 -11.66 -15.36
CA ALA A 304 12.73 -11.08 -16.05
C ALA A 304 12.32 -9.99 -17.04
N SER A 305 11.27 -10.24 -17.84
CA SER A 305 10.76 -9.30 -18.83
C SER A 305 10.17 -8.04 -18.19
N ASN A 306 9.49 -8.18 -17.06
CA ASN A 306 8.84 -7.06 -16.39
C ASN A 306 9.79 -6.26 -15.49
N LEU A 307 10.88 -6.86 -15.01
CA LEU A 307 11.80 -6.19 -14.07
C LEU A 307 12.32 -4.85 -14.61
N GLN A 308 12.68 -4.81 -15.89
CA GLN A 308 13.14 -3.58 -16.57
C GLN A 308 11.97 -2.68 -16.98
N LYS A 309 10.93 -3.26 -17.59
CA LYS A 309 9.77 -2.53 -18.12
C LYS A 309 9.05 -1.74 -17.03
N VAL A 310 8.97 -2.30 -15.83
CA VAL A 310 8.32 -1.65 -14.70
C VAL A 310 9.09 -0.38 -14.36
N GLN A 311 10.39 -0.45 -14.10
CA GLN A 311 11.19 0.74 -13.78
C GLN A 311 11.07 1.84 -14.85
N GLU A 312 11.11 1.47 -16.13
CA GLU A 312 10.96 2.41 -17.24
C GLU A 312 9.56 3.03 -17.36
N LYS A 313 8.50 2.25 -17.12
CA LYS A 313 7.10 2.71 -17.19
C LYS A 313 6.68 3.51 -15.97
N CYS A 314 7.11 3.06 -14.80
CA CYS A 314 6.95 3.68 -13.49
C CYS A 314 7.44 5.13 -13.50
N GLY A 315 8.56 5.42 -14.17
CA GLY A 315 9.06 6.79 -14.32
C GLY A 315 8.33 7.66 -15.35
N ARG A 316 7.56 7.08 -16.28
CA ARG A 316 7.01 7.80 -17.45
C ARG A 316 5.50 8.02 -17.43
N THR A 317 4.73 7.12 -16.83
CA THR A 317 3.26 7.07 -17.03
C THR A 317 2.44 7.27 -15.77
N VAL A 318 3.04 7.06 -14.61
CA VAL A 318 2.45 7.31 -13.30
C VAL A 318 3.32 8.38 -12.66
N LEU A 319 2.72 9.42 -12.07
CA LEU A 319 3.45 10.33 -11.18
C LEU A 319 3.85 9.52 -9.94
N GLU A 320 4.92 8.74 -10.07
CA GLU A 320 5.45 7.94 -8.99
C GLU A 320 6.36 8.79 -8.11
N SER A 321 6.42 8.41 -6.83
CA SER A 321 7.32 9.08 -5.91
C SER A 321 8.76 9.02 -6.40
N TYR A 322 9.52 10.06 -6.08
CA TYR A 322 10.97 10.03 -6.24
C TYR A 322 11.57 8.76 -5.61
N ALA A 323 11.10 8.39 -4.41
CA ALA A 323 11.52 7.18 -3.71
C ALA A 323 11.40 5.91 -4.58
N LEU A 324 10.27 5.67 -5.24
CA LEU A 324 10.06 4.49 -6.11
C LEU A 324 10.97 4.49 -7.34
N ARG A 325 11.19 5.66 -7.96
CA ARG A 325 12.07 5.80 -9.13
C ARG A 325 13.54 5.45 -8.83
N HIS A 326 13.94 5.57 -7.56
CA HIS A 326 15.31 5.31 -7.11
C HIS A 326 15.48 3.93 -6.45
N VAL A 327 14.43 3.11 -6.39
CA VAL A 327 14.57 1.70 -6.00
C VAL A 327 15.34 0.95 -7.07
N ARG A 328 16.32 0.14 -6.66
CA ARG A 328 17.09 -0.71 -7.58
C ARG A 328 16.23 -1.90 -8.03
N PRO A 329 16.19 -2.25 -9.33
CA PRO A 329 15.46 -3.44 -9.80
C PRO A 329 15.92 -4.69 -9.07
N GLY A 330 14.98 -5.39 -8.45
CA GLY A 330 15.22 -6.67 -7.82
C GLY A 330 14.00 -7.58 -7.86
N ILE A 331 14.23 -8.82 -7.43
CA ILE A 331 13.22 -9.86 -7.32
C ILE A 331 13.12 -10.29 -5.86
N VAL A 332 11.88 -10.44 -5.41
CA VAL A 332 11.51 -11.04 -4.13
C VAL A 332 10.77 -12.33 -4.43
N VAL A 333 11.27 -13.45 -3.91
CA VAL A 333 10.56 -14.74 -3.86
C VAL A 333 10.46 -15.12 -2.40
N GLU A 334 9.24 -15.25 -1.90
CA GLU A 334 8.93 -15.40 -0.49
C GLU A 334 7.89 -16.49 -0.25
N GLU A 335 7.87 -17.03 0.97
CA GLU A 335 6.89 -18.03 1.39
C GLU A 335 5.46 -17.49 1.23
N ARG A 336 4.57 -18.30 0.65
CA ARG A 336 3.15 -17.96 0.54
C ARG A 336 2.42 -18.32 1.83
N PHE A 337 1.73 -17.33 2.40
CA PHE A 337 0.89 -17.51 3.58
C PHE A 337 -0.51 -17.95 3.20
N THR A 338 -1.12 -18.81 4.01
CA THR A 338 -2.54 -19.20 3.93
C THR A 338 -3.25 -18.96 5.24
N GLN A 339 -4.58 -18.90 5.20
CA GLN A 339 -5.39 -18.89 6.43
C GLN A 339 -5.30 -20.25 7.14
N PRO A 340 -5.38 -20.30 8.48
CA PRO A 340 -5.44 -21.57 9.21
C PRO A 340 -6.66 -22.39 8.75
N SER A 341 -6.45 -23.65 8.35
CA SER A 341 -7.48 -24.48 7.72
C SER A 341 -8.53 -25.08 8.68
N THR A 342 -8.42 -24.84 9.98
CA THR A 342 -9.08 -25.67 11.02
C THR A 342 -10.09 -24.97 11.92
N ILE A 343 -10.56 -23.75 11.63
CA ILE A 343 -11.55 -23.08 12.51
C ILE A 343 -12.99 -23.16 11.97
N VAL A 344 -13.21 -23.64 10.75
CA VAL A 344 -14.58 -23.93 10.28
C VAL A 344 -14.84 -25.42 10.44
N GLY A 345 -14.82 -25.85 11.70
CA GLY A 345 -15.64 -26.97 12.16
C GLY A 345 -17.10 -26.53 12.30
N ASP A 346 -17.64 -25.75 11.34
CA ASP A 346 -19.09 -25.62 11.19
C ASP A 346 -19.60 -26.94 10.60
N THR A 347 -19.55 -27.98 11.41
CA THR A 347 -20.36 -29.19 11.29
C THR A 347 -21.83 -28.92 11.58
N ASN A 348 -22.27 -27.65 11.63
CA ASN A 348 -23.67 -27.25 11.64
C ASN A 348 -24.31 -27.31 10.24
N SER A 349 -23.88 -28.25 9.39
CA SER A 349 -24.73 -28.76 8.33
C SER A 349 -25.68 -29.82 8.91
N ASP A 350 -26.48 -29.43 9.90
CA ASP A 350 -27.71 -30.12 10.30
C ASP A 350 -28.83 -29.94 9.24
N THR A 351 -28.46 -29.74 7.98
CA THR A 351 -29.38 -29.92 6.85
C THR A 351 -29.61 -31.40 6.65
N ASN A 352 -30.50 -31.91 7.50
CA ASN A 352 -31.17 -33.20 7.47
C ASN A 352 -32.05 -33.32 6.21
N ASN A 353 -31.46 -33.18 5.02
CA ASN A 353 -32.14 -33.39 3.74
C ASN A 353 -31.77 -34.78 3.23
N ASN A 354 -32.47 -35.78 3.78
CA ASN A 354 -32.70 -37.05 3.11
C ASN A 354 -33.45 -36.77 1.81
N ASN A 355 -32.74 -36.68 0.69
CA ASN A 355 -33.29 -37.07 -0.60
C ASN A 355 -32.16 -37.45 -1.56
N ASP A 356 -32.28 -38.68 -2.01
CA ASP A 356 -31.35 -39.43 -2.83
C ASP A 356 -31.15 -38.83 -4.24
N ASN A 357 -30.00 -39.16 -4.81
CA ASN A 357 -29.60 -38.98 -6.22
C ASN A 357 -29.28 -37.56 -6.70
N VAL A 358 -28.18 -37.00 -6.20
CA VAL A 358 -27.40 -36.01 -6.95
C VAL A 358 -26.02 -36.59 -7.22
N ASP A 359 -25.68 -36.66 -8.51
CA ASP A 359 -24.40 -37.11 -9.04
C ASP A 359 -23.22 -36.59 -8.22
N SER A 360 -22.24 -37.48 -8.03
CA SER A 360 -20.96 -37.28 -7.37
C SER A 360 -20.05 -36.28 -8.08
N ASN A 361 -20.54 -35.05 -8.29
CA ASN A 361 -19.69 -33.89 -8.47
C ASN A 361 -19.02 -33.65 -7.12
N TYR A 362 -17.78 -34.12 -7.02
CA TYR A 362 -16.85 -33.79 -5.94
C TYR A 362 -17.14 -32.38 -5.41
N ASN A 363 -17.63 -32.29 -4.18
CA ASN A 363 -17.84 -31.04 -3.47
C ASN A 363 -16.46 -30.39 -3.21
N ALA A 364 -15.92 -29.73 -4.23
CA ALA A 364 -14.69 -28.93 -4.21
C ALA A 364 -14.73 -27.75 -3.22
N ALA A 365 -15.85 -27.57 -2.51
CA ALA A 365 -16.03 -26.57 -1.47
C ALA A 365 -15.10 -26.78 -0.25
N GLY A 366 -14.66 -28.02 0.02
CA GLY A 366 -13.66 -28.29 1.07
C GLY A 366 -12.25 -27.80 0.73
N ASP A 367 -11.94 -27.69 -0.57
CA ASP A 367 -10.60 -27.37 -1.08
C ASP A 367 -10.39 -25.88 -1.37
N GLU A 368 -11.46 -25.08 -1.35
CA GLU A 368 -11.36 -23.63 -1.59
C GLU A 368 -10.56 -22.88 -0.51
N SER A 369 -10.44 -23.45 0.69
CA SER A 369 -9.69 -22.84 1.80
C SER A 369 -8.19 -22.72 1.51
N PHE A 370 -7.60 -23.63 0.72
CA PHE A 370 -6.19 -23.58 0.32
C PHE A 370 -5.88 -22.42 -0.63
N PHE A 371 -6.87 -21.98 -1.40
CA PHE A 371 -6.75 -20.82 -2.27
C PHE A 371 -6.90 -19.49 -1.52
N LYS A 372 -7.42 -19.52 -0.29
CA LYS A 372 -7.47 -18.32 0.56
C LYS A 372 -6.07 -18.03 1.10
N GLY A 373 -5.40 -17.09 0.43
CA GLY A 373 -4.15 -16.51 0.93
C GLY A 373 -4.33 -15.92 2.34
N GLY A 374 -3.20 -15.71 3.01
CA GLY A 374 -3.16 -15.05 4.32
C GLY A 374 -3.92 -13.72 4.33
N MET A 375 -4.33 -13.29 5.52
CA MET A 375 -5.01 -12.00 5.68
C MET A 375 -3.98 -10.87 5.58
N GLU A 376 -4.27 -9.84 4.78
CA GLU A 376 -3.47 -8.63 4.66
C GLU A 376 -4.12 -7.51 5.48
N PHE A 377 -3.32 -6.87 6.32
CA PHE A 377 -3.68 -5.67 7.06
C PHE A 377 -2.76 -4.53 6.64
N LYS A 378 -3.31 -3.51 6.00
CA LYS A 378 -2.56 -2.28 5.70
C LYS A 378 -2.79 -1.29 6.83
N VAL A 379 -1.84 -1.19 7.75
CA VAL A 379 -1.89 -0.32 8.92
C VAL A 379 -1.32 1.04 8.57
N PHE A 380 -2.14 2.08 8.69
CA PHE A 380 -1.78 3.47 8.47
C PHE A 380 -1.48 4.10 9.82
N THR A 381 -0.30 4.69 9.92
CA THR A 381 0.15 5.41 11.11
C THR A 381 0.31 6.88 10.80
N ILE A 382 -0.10 7.71 11.76
CA ILE A 382 0.10 9.16 11.74
C ILE A 382 0.85 9.50 13.02
N TRP A 383 2.00 10.17 12.89
CA TRP A 383 2.87 10.50 14.03
C TRP A 383 3.25 9.26 14.88
N GLY A 384 3.54 8.14 14.21
CA GLY A 384 3.86 6.85 14.84
C GLY A 384 2.70 6.13 15.53
N ARG A 385 1.48 6.68 15.51
CA ARG A 385 0.30 6.03 16.09
C ARG A 385 -0.61 5.47 15.01
N ALA A 386 -1.14 4.26 15.23
CA ALA A 386 -2.06 3.64 14.29
C ALA A 386 -3.37 4.42 14.27
N TRP A 387 -3.78 4.80 13.07
CA TRP A 387 -4.99 5.57 12.81
C TRP A 387 -6.08 4.67 12.25
N LEU A 388 -5.76 3.99 11.15
CA LEU A 388 -6.70 3.17 10.39
C LEU A 388 -5.97 1.94 9.85
N THR A 389 -6.69 0.82 9.79
CA THR A 389 -6.20 -0.40 9.17
C THR A 389 -7.19 -0.88 8.11
N VAL A 390 -6.69 -1.21 6.93
CA VAL A 390 -7.47 -1.82 5.85
C VAL A 390 -7.29 -3.33 5.93
N TRP A 391 -8.37 -4.06 6.15
CA TRP A 391 -8.36 -5.52 6.17
C TRP A 391 -8.76 -6.11 4.81
N ARG A 392 -7.95 -7.03 4.29
CA ARG A 392 -8.20 -7.80 3.06
C ARG A 392 -7.94 -9.29 3.29
N PRO A 393 -8.90 -10.18 3.01
CA PRO A 393 -8.66 -11.62 3.05
C PRO A 393 -8.00 -12.07 1.73
N GLY A 394 -6.68 -12.24 1.72
CA GLY A 394 -5.95 -12.65 0.52
C GLY A 394 -6.05 -11.66 -0.64
N THR A 395 -6.37 -12.15 -1.84
CA THR A 395 -6.48 -11.32 -3.06
C THR A 395 -7.82 -10.61 -3.21
N ASP A 396 -8.73 -10.80 -2.25
CA ASP A 396 -10.05 -10.20 -2.30
C ASP A 396 -9.99 -8.69 -2.03
N GLY A 397 -11.07 -8.00 -2.39
CA GLY A 397 -11.21 -6.56 -2.14
C GLY A 397 -11.14 -6.20 -0.64
N VAL A 398 -11.21 -4.90 -0.36
CA VAL A 398 -11.31 -4.40 1.02
C VAL A 398 -12.52 -5.03 1.70
N LYS A 399 -12.28 -5.67 2.85
CA LYS A 399 -13.31 -6.35 3.62
C LYS A 399 -13.86 -5.47 4.73
N ALA A 400 -12.97 -4.79 5.43
CA ALA A 400 -13.32 -3.80 6.43
C ALA A 400 -12.25 -2.71 6.52
N LEU A 401 -12.67 -1.58 7.07
CA LEU A 401 -11.78 -0.59 7.65
C LEU A 401 -11.91 -0.68 9.17
N LEU A 402 -10.78 -0.74 9.86
CA LEU A 402 -10.73 -0.97 11.29
C LEU A 402 -9.99 0.19 11.94
N PHE A 403 -10.56 0.74 13.01
CA PHE A 403 -9.85 1.69 13.85
C PHE A 403 -8.81 0.97 14.71
N ARG A 404 -7.93 1.74 15.37
CA ARG A 404 -6.89 1.21 16.26
C ARG A 404 -7.41 0.22 17.31
N ASN A 405 -8.60 0.44 17.87
CA ASN A 405 -9.22 -0.45 18.87
C ASN A 405 -9.96 -1.65 18.27
N GLY A 406 -9.83 -1.89 16.96
CA GLY A 406 -10.44 -3.02 16.25
C GLY A 406 -11.90 -2.79 15.86
N THR A 407 -12.50 -1.63 16.19
CA THR A 407 -13.88 -1.36 15.79
C THR A 407 -13.96 -1.11 14.29
N ASN A 408 -14.99 -1.68 13.66
CA ASN A 408 -15.23 -1.54 12.23
C ASN A 408 -15.78 -0.15 11.94
N LEU A 409 -15.12 0.57 11.03
CA LEU A 409 -15.64 1.81 10.49
C LEU A 409 -16.80 1.48 9.54
N VAL A 410 -18.02 1.75 10.01
CA VAL A 410 -19.23 1.59 9.19
C VAL A 410 -19.12 2.52 7.99
N PHE A 411 -18.85 1.91 6.83
CA PHE A 411 -18.67 2.62 5.59
C PHE A 411 -19.72 2.15 4.59
N ASP A 412 -20.49 3.13 4.11
CA ASP A 412 -21.38 2.95 2.97
C ASP A 412 -20.61 3.39 1.72
N PRO A 413 -19.94 2.47 1.01
CA PRO A 413 -19.28 2.84 -0.24
C PRO A 413 -20.29 3.51 -1.17
N PRO A 414 -19.91 4.63 -1.81
CA PRO A 414 -20.76 5.20 -2.85
C PRO A 414 -21.08 4.07 -3.83
N PRO A 415 -22.36 3.91 -4.23
CA PRO A 415 -22.78 2.79 -5.06
C PRO A 415 -21.85 2.72 -6.25
N ALA A 416 -21.19 1.57 -6.43
CA ALA A 416 -20.23 1.39 -7.51
C ALA A 416 -20.94 1.82 -8.79
N LYS A 417 -20.49 2.94 -9.39
CA LYS A 417 -21.04 3.40 -10.67
C LYS A 417 -20.80 2.26 -11.63
N LYS A 418 -21.82 1.43 -11.89
CA LYS A 418 -21.77 0.40 -12.92
C LYS A 418 -21.35 1.18 -14.15
N LYS A 419 -20.12 0.98 -14.61
CA LYS A 419 -19.74 1.46 -15.93
C LYS A 419 -20.72 0.75 -16.83
N HIS A 420 -21.75 1.45 -17.30
CA HIS A 420 -22.56 0.98 -18.41
C HIS A 420 -21.54 0.78 -19.52
N LYS A 421 -21.09 -0.47 -19.66
CA LYS A 421 -20.35 -0.91 -20.82
C LYS A 421 -21.32 -0.57 -21.94
N LYS A 422 -21.01 0.48 -22.70
CA LYS A 422 -21.72 0.77 -23.95
C LYS A 422 -21.40 -0.42 -24.85
N ASP A 423 -22.09 -1.52 -24.62
CA ASP A 423 -22.14 -2.62 -25.56
C ASP A 423 -22.89 -2.01 -26.75
N ASN A 424 -22.11 -1.64 -27.77
CA ASN A 424 -22.59 -1.08 -29.03
C ASN A 424 -23.36 -2.12 -29.87
N THR A 425 -23.74 -3.27 -29.30
CA THR A 425 -24.65 -4.23 -29.88
C THR A 425 -26.07 -3.69 -29.80
N LYS A 426 -26.56 -3.19 -30.94
CA LYS A 426 -27.91 -2.68 -31.22
C LYS A 426 -29.02 -3.73 -31.11
N ASP A 427 -28.96 -4.63 -30.13
CA ASP A 427 -30.03 -5.59 -29.92
C ASP A 427 -31.12 -4.97 -29.04
N LYS A 428 -32.11 -4.41 -29.74
CA LYS A 428 -33.43 -4.05 -29.21
C LYS A 428 -34.11 -5.31 -28.66
N TYR A 429 -33.84 -5.66 -27.41
CA TYR A 429 -34.73 -6.54 -26.67
C TYR A 429 -35.12 -5.94 -25.33
N ASN A 430 -36.44 -5.82 -25.16
CA ASN A 430 -37.13 -5.36 -23.96
C ASN A 430 -36.67 -6.18 -22.76
N LYS A 431 -35.82 -5.61 -21.91
CA LYS A 431 -35.47 -6.23 -20.63
C LYS A 431 -35.89 -5.30 -19.50
N LYS A 432 -37.14 -5.51 -19.10
CA LYS A 432 -37.82 -4.94 -17.93
C LYS A 432 -37.37 -5.69 -16.66
N ASP A 433 -36.09 -6.04 -16.58
CA ASP A 433 -35.54 -6.73 -15.43
C ASP A 433 -35.15 -5.67 -14.42
N GLU A 434 -36.03 -5.53 -13.43
CA GLU A 434 -35.80 -4.77 -12.22
C GLU A 434 -34.37 -5.00 -11.72
N GLU A 435 -33.58 -3.93 -11.69
CA GLU A 435 -32.28 -3.92 -11.06
C GLU A 435 -32.47 -4.31 -9.59
N LYS A 436 -32.29 -5.59 -9.27
CA LYS A 436 -32.06 -6.05 -7.91
C LYS A 436 -30.85 -5.28 -7.40
N LYS A 437 -31.10 -4.17 -6.68
CA LYS A 437 -30.13 -3.50 -5.84
C LYS A 437 -29.66 -4.54 -4.84
N VAL A 438 -28.56 -5.21 -5.14
CA VAL A 438 -27.85 -6.06 -4.18
C VAL A 438 -27.47 -5.13 -3.04
N LYS A 439 -28.26 -5.15 -1.96
CA LYS A 439 -27.99 -4.39 -0.76
C LYS A 439 -26.62 -4.90 -0.27
N PRO A 440 -25.61 -4.02 -0.14
CA PRO A 440 -24.30 -4.47 0.33
C PRO A 440 -24.51 -5.18 1.67
N PRO A 441 -23.85 -6.33 1.91
CA PRO A 441 -24.03 -7.09 3.13
C PRO A 441 -23.74 -6.18 4.32
N SER A 442 -24.78 -5.90 5.12
CA SER A 442 -24.73 -4.99 6.27
C SER A 442 -24.13 -5.65 7.51
N ILE A 443 -23.40 -6.75 7.34
CA ILE A 443 -22.84 -7.50 8.46
C ILE A 443 -21.53 -6.84 8.81
N GLN A 444 -21.52 -6.14 9.96
CA GLN A 444 -20.29 -5.79 10.66
C GLN A 444 -19.50 -7.07 10.85
N GLN A 445 -18.52 -7.28 10.00
CA GLN A 445 -17.68 -8.46 10.11
C GLN A 445 -16.74 -8.26 11.28
N GLN A 446 -16.86 -9.16 12.25
CA GLN A 446 -15.90 -9.28 13.33
C GLN A 446 -14.61 -9.89 12.77
N LEU A 447 -13.48 -9.45 13.31
CA LEU A 447 -12.21 -10.11 13.06
C LEU A 447 -12.30 -11.56 13.55
N PRO A 448 -11.67 -12.52 12.85
CA PRO A 448 -11.54 -13.86 13.37
C PRO A 448 -10.83 -13.86 14.73
N GLU A 449 -11.28 -14.68 15.67
CA GLU A 449 -10.74 -14.73 17.04
C GLU A 449 -9.24 -15.07 17.12
N TRP A 450 -8.72 -15.73 16.09
CA TRP A 450 -7.29 -16.09 15.99
C TRP A 450 -6.39 -14.93 15.58
N ILE A 451 -6.96 -13.76 15.21
CA ILE A 451 -6.21 -12.54 14.95
C ILE A 451 -5.94 -11.83 16.28
N ASP A 452 -4.67 -11.80 16.66
CA ASP A 452 -4.14 -10.91 17.68
C ASP A 452 -4.06 -9.50 17.10
N TRP A 453 -5.11 -8.72 17.36
CA TRP A 453 -5.23 -7.36 16.85
C TRP A 453 -4.19 -6.41 17.44
N ASP A 454 -3.92 -6.53 18.73
CA ASP A 454 -2.92 -5.70 19.41
C ASP A 454 -1.53 -5.93 18.80
N ARG A 455 -1.24 -7.15 18.37
CA ARG A 455 -0.02 -7.47 17.65
C ARG A 455 0.07 -6.76 16.29
N VAL A 456 -1.01 -6.76 15.50
CA VAL A 456 -1.08 -6.04 14.21
C VAL A 456 -0.82 -4.56 14.42
N ILE A 457 -1.47 -3.95 15.41
CA ILE A 457 -1.30 -2.53 15.74
C ILE A 457 0.12 -2.24 16.22
N SER A 458 0.65 -3.07 17.13
CA SER A 458 2.00 -2.90 17.68
C SER A 458 3.07 -2.91 16.59
N ILE A 459 3.00 -3.83 15.61
CA ILE A 459 3.93 -3.86 14.48
C ILE A 459 3.84 -2.57 13.66
N GLY A 460 2.62 -2.13 13.33
CA GLY A 460 2.39 -0.91 12.57
C GLY A 460 2.92 0.34 13.28
N GLU A 461 2.57 0.54 14.56
CA GLU A 461 3.03 1.68 15.37
C GLU A 461 4.54 1.70 15.52
N ARG A 462 5.15 0.54 15.71
CA ARG A 462 6.59 0.39 15.87
C ARG A 462 7.36 0.77 14.60
N LEU A 463 6.89 0.33 13.44
CA LEU A 463 7.48 0.72 12.15
C LEU A 463 7.09 2.15 11.74
N GLY A 464 5.96 2.68 12.22
CA GLY A 464 5.56 4.07 12.03
C GLY A 464 6.28 5.05 12.95
N ARG A 465 7.01 4.58 13.98
CA ARG A 465 7.67 5.42 14.97
C ARG A 465 8.59 6.45 14.28
N ASN A 466 8.57 7.67 14.80
CA ASN A 466 9.31 8.83 14.29
C ASN A 466 8.98 9.20 12.84
N LYS A 467 7.81 8.83 12.33
CA LYS A 467 7.32 9.18 10.99
C LYS A 467 5.98 9.92 11.14
N ASP A 468 5.75 10.88 10.27
CA ASP A 468 4.54 11.71 10.28
C ASP A 468 3.35 11.01 9.61
N MET A 469 3.61 10.28 8.53
CA MET A 469 2.68 9.41 7.82
C MET A 469 3.41 8.17 7.30
N PHE A 470 2.89 6.98 7.59
CA PHE A 470 3.51 5.74 7.13
C PHE A 470 2.50 4.59 7.05
N ARG A 471 2.63 3.72 6.05
CA ARG A 471 1.84 2.50 5.91
C ARG A 471 2.73 1.27 6.05
N THR A 472 2.24 0.30 6.81
CA THR A 472 2.84 -1.04 6.94
C THR A 472 1.82 -2.08 6.49
N ASP A 473 2.23 -2.97 5.58
CA ASP A 473 1.39 -4.07 5.12
C ASP A 473 1.83 -5.35 5.82
N ILE A 474 0.93 -5.91 6.61
CA ILE A 474 1.19 -7.07 7.48
C ILE A 474 0.36 -8.24 6.96
N PHE A 475 1.01 -9.35 6.66
CA PHE A 475 0.32 -10.62 6.45
C PHE A 475 0.18 -11.39 7.75
N VAL A 476 -1.00 -11.97 7.95
CA VAL A 476 -1.31 -12.84 9.08
C VAL A 476 -1.84 -14.16 8.55
N GLY A 477 -1.23 -15.25 8.98
CA GLY A 477 -1.60 -16.59 8.55
C GLY A 477 -0.57 -17.63 8.97
N VAL A 478 -0.61 -18.77 8.28
CA VAL A 478 0.26 -19.92 8.54
C VAL A 478 1.17 -20.10 7.34
N GLY A 479 2.47 -20.23 7.60
CA GLY A 479 3.46 -20.62 6.60
C GLY A 479 3.40 -22.11 6.25
N THR A 480 4.14 -22.52 5.22
CA THR A 480 4.35 -23.90 4.76
C THR A 480 4.78 -24.82 5.91
N ALA A 481 5.72 -24.38 6.75
CA ALA A 481 6.18 -25.18 7.91
C ALA A 481 5.06 -25.41 8.93
N GLY A 482 4.26 -24.38 9.21
CA GLY A 482 3.09 -24.48 10.09
C GLY A 482 2.02 -25.42 9.52
N ARG A 483 1.78 -25.37 8.21
CA ARG A 483 0.82 -26.25 7.52
C ARG A 483 1.21 -27.73 7.62
N ARG A 484 2.50 -28.05 7.43
CA ARG A 484 3.00 -29.44 7.58
C ARG A 484 2.79 -29.97 9.00
N LYS A 485 2.87 -29.12 10.03
CA LYS A 485 2.56 -29.50 11.43
C LYS A 485 1.06 -29.74 11.62
N GLN A 486 0.20 -28.86 11.09
CA GLN A 486 -1.27 -29.02 11.15
C GLN A 486 -1.74 -30.32 10.49
N GLN A 487 -1.16 -30.69 9.34
CA GLN A 487 -1.49 -31.95 8.64
C GLN A 487 -1.13 -33.20 9.44
N LYS A 488 -0.21 -33.11 10.42
CA LYS A 488 0.16 -34.23 11.31
C LYS A 488 -0.77 -34.37 12.52
N GLY A 489 -1.82 -33.56 12.64
CA GLY A 489 -2.81 -33.64 13.71
C GLY A 489 -2.40 -32.96 15.01
N ASP A 490 -1.35 -32.13 15.00
CA ASP A 490 -0.90 -31.36 16.18
C ASP A 490 -1.75 -30.08 16.34
N ASN A 491 -3.01 -30.27 16.74
CA ASN A 491 -4.00 -29.20 16.84
C ASN A 491 -3.83 -28.33 18.09
N ASP A 492 -3.11 -28.79 19.11
CA ASP A 492 -3.03 -28.14 20.43
C ASP A 492 -2.24 -26.81 20.43
N ASN A 493 -1.76 -26.34 19.28
CA ASN A 493 -1.03 -25.07 19.19
C ASN A 493 -1.20 -24.33 17.86
N ILE A 494 -2.40 -24.29 17.28
CA ILE A 494 -2.68 -23.45 16.09
C ILE A 494 -2.19 -22.01 16.29
N ASN A 495 -2.42 -21.42 17.47
CA ASN A 495 -1.98 -20.06 17.78
C ASN A 495 -0.46 -19.87 17.74
N LYS A 496 0.33 -20.92 18.00
CA LYS A 496 1.81 -20.86 17.85
C LYS A 496 2.27 -20.97 16.40
N THR A 497 1.40 -21.40 15.49
CA THR A 497 1.71 -21.49 14.06
C THR A 497 1.34 -20.23 13.27
N ILE A 498 0.49 -19.36 13.86
CA ILE A 498 0.11 -18.09 13.24
C ILE A 498 1.29 -17.12 13.36
N ARG A 499 1.67 -16.56 12.22
CA ARG A 499 2.77 -15.61 12.09
C ARG A 499 2.24 -14.26 11.62
N TYR A 500 2.90 -13.20 12.08
CA TYR A 500 2.60 -11.80 11.74
C TYR A 500 3.84 -11.24 11.08
N VAL A 501 3.77 -11.09 9.76
CA VAL A 501 4.95 -10.82 8.95
C VAL A 501 4.77 -9.55 8.12
N VAL A 502 5.80 -8.72 8.10
CA VAL A 502 5.77 -7.49 7.31
C VAL A 502 6.06 -7.81 5.85
N SER A 503 5.12 -7.48 4.98
CA SER A 503 5.21 -7.68 3.53
C SER A 503 5.94 -6.53 2.85
N GLU A 504 5.46 -5.31 3.10
CA GLU A 504 5.92 -4.07 2.47
C GLU A 504 5.60 -2.88 3.37
N THR A 505 6.25 -1.76 3.08
CA THR A 505 5.96 -0.46 3.69
C THR A 505 5.78 0.58 2.60
N GLU A 506 5.09 1.67 2.90
CA GLU A 506 4.90 2.78 1.96
C GLU A 506 4.86 4.12 2.69
N ILE A 507 5.58 5.10 2.15
CA ILE A 507 5.70 6.46 2.72
C ILE A 507 4.60 7.41 2.22
N HIS A 508 3.93 7.12 1.11
CA HIS A 508 2.90 7.96 0.49
C HIS A 508 1.68 7.12 0.15
N PRO A 509 0.90 6.70 1.15
CA PRO A 509 -0.07 5.64 0.93
C PRO A 509 -1.18 6.06 -0.03
N THR A 510 -1.41 5.24 -1.05
CA THR A 510 -2.42 5.51 -2.09
C THR A 510 -3.83 5.53 -1.47
N PRO A 511 -4.63 6.59 -1.71
CA PRO A 511 -5.98 6.65 -1.20
C PRO A 511 -6.82 5.50 -1.78
N LEU A 512 -7.61 4.87 -0.91
CA LEU A 512 -8.60 3.91 -1.36
C LEU A 512 -9.74 4.67 -2.06
N ARG A 513 -10.00 4.34 -3.32
CA ARG A 513 -11.10 4.95 -4.07
C ARG A 513 -12.43 4.79 -3.34
N GLY A 514 -13.16 5.89 -3.19
CA GLY A 514 -14.42 5.96 -2.45
C GLY A 514 -14.25 6.32 -0.98
N PHE A 515 -13.03 6.32 -0.44
CA PHE A 515 -12.76 6.62 0.97
C PHE A 515 -12.18 8.03 1.16
N GLU A 516 -12.39 8.93 0.22
CA GLU A 516 -11.75 10.24 0.19
C GLU A 516 -11.99 11.02 1.50
N GLN A 517 -13.21 11.03 2.04
CA GLN A 517 -13.53 11.70 3.30
C GLN A 517 -12.79 11.12 4.52
N VAL A 518 -12.48 9.82 4.52
CA VAL A 518 -11.67 9.21 5.58
C VAL A 518 -10.23 9.72 5.49
N PHE A 519 -9.71 9.87 4.27
CA PHE A 519 -8.37 10.42 4.05
C PHE A 519 -8.27 11.93 4.30
N GLU A 520 -9.35 12.71 4.13
CA GLU A 520 -9.37 14.12 4.56
C GLU A 520 -9.15 14.25 6.07
N GLU A 521 -9.78 13.38 6.87
CA GLU A 521 -9.51 13.33 8.31
C GLU A 521 -8.05 12.95 8.60
N ALA A 522 -7.46 12.05 7.82
CA ALA A 522 -6.03 11.72 7.93
C ALA A 522 -5.14 12.94 7.67
N GLY A 523 -5.48 13.75 6.64
CA GLY A 523 -4.77 15.00 6.32
C GLY A 523 -4.84 15.99 7.46
N ARG A 524 -6.03 16.16 8.05
CA ARG A 524 -6.21 17.01 9.23
C ARG A 524 -5.34 16.55 10.40
N LEU A 525 -5.34 15.26 10.75
CA LEU A 525 -4.53 14.71 11.84
C LEU A 525 -3.03 14.79 11.55
N TRP A 526 -2.63 14.59 10.29
CA TRP A 526 -1.25 14.75 9.86
C TRP A 526 -0.77 16.19 10.05
N LEU A 527 -1.55 17.16 9.54
CA LEU A 527 -1.27 18.59 9.67
C LEU A 527 -1.30 19.05 11.14
N ALA A 528 -2.25 18.53 11.94
CA ALA A 528 -2.40 18.84 13.35
C ALA A 528 -1.11 18.62 14.15
N GLY A 529 -0.38 17.54 13.90
CA GLY A 529 0.87 17.29 14.60
C GLY A 529 1.94 18.34 14.29
N TYR A 530 2.07 18.76 13.02
CA TYR A 530 3.01 19.83 12.67
C TYR A 530 2.68 21.14 13.39
N TYR A 531 1.39 21.50 13.44
CA TYR A 531 0.91 22.69 14.13
C TYR A 531 1.09 22.63 15.64
N LEU A 532 0.46 21.66 16.29
CA LEU A 532 0.38 21.58 17.73
C LEU A 532 1.76 21.31 18.34
N LEU A 533 2.56 20.42 17.74
CA LEU A 533 3.90 20.12 18.24
C LEU A 533 4.87 21.28 18.02
N SER A 534 4.80 21.98 16.88
CA SER A 534 5.69 23.14 16.64
C SER A 534 5.32 24.31 17.55
N ARG A 535 4.03 24.64 17.68
CA ARG A 535 3.54 25.74 18.54
C ARG A 535 3.89 25.53 20.02
N GLN A 536 3.88 24.28 20.48
CA GLN A 536 4.23 23.94 21.85
C GLN A 536 5.73 23.70 22.06
N ASN A 537 6.56 23.84 21.00
CA ASN A 537 7.98 23.50 21.01
C ASN A 537 8.26 22.05 21.48
N ARG A 538 7.42 21.12 21.02
CA ARG A 538 7.45 19.70 21.37
C ARG A 538 7.85 18.77 20.23
N LEU A 539 8.09 19.31 19.03
CA LEU A 539 8.60 18.52 17.90
C LEU A 539 10.13 18.54 17.90
N SER A 540 10.76 17.39 18.16
CA SER A 540 12.21 17.20 17.99
C SER A 540 12.49 16.50 16.67
N VAL A 541 13.30 17.12 15.81
CA VAL A 541 13.71 16.49 14.55
C VAL A 541 15.09 15.88 14.68
N ILE A 542 15.16 14.57 14.51
CA ILE A 542 16.35 13.75 14.72
C ILE A 542 16.84 13.14 13.40
N SER A 543 18.10 12.73 13.33
CA SER A 543 18.60 11.97 12.18
C SER A 543 17.84 10.65 12.06
N ASN A 544 17.62 10.20 10.83
CA ASN A 544 17.04 8.89 10.59
C ASN A 544 18.10 7.81 10.84
N THR A 545 17.89 7.01 11.87
CA THR A 545 18.81 5.95 12.30
C THR A 545 18.33 4.56 11.91
N GLU A 546 17.15 4.45 11.29
CA GLU A 546 16.63 3.15 10.82
C GLU A 546 17.28 2.73 9.51
N VAL A 547 17.61 3.70 8.65
CA VAL A 547 18.16 3.42 7.33
C VAL A 547 19.66 3.21 7.46
N PRO A 548 20.19 2.05 7.06
CA PRO A 548 21.64 1.85 7.07
C PRO A 548 22.34 2.80 6.10
N GLN A 549 23.59 3.18 6.41
CA GLN A 549 24.32 4.21 5.68
C GLN A 549 24.48 3.87 4.18
N GLU A 550 24.61 2.58 3.85
CA GLU A 550 24.72 2.08 2.48
C GLU A 550 23.47 2.34 1.61
N PHE A 551 22.32 2.69 2.22
CA PHE A 551 21.08 3.02 1.51
C PHE A 551 20.83 4.53 1.37
N TYR A 552 21.68 5.41 1.90
CA TYR A 552 21.61 6.87 1.68
C TYR A 552 22.06 7.31 0.27
N GLY A 553 22.07 6.37 -0.67
CA GLY A 553 22.74 6.47 -1.95
C GLY A 553 24.14 5.90 -1.83
N ALA A 554 24.40 4.83 -2.59
CA ALA A 554 25.72 4.64 -3.17
C ALA A 554 25.96 5.84 -4.10
N SER A 555 26.27 7.01 -3.52
CA SER A 555 26.87 8.08 -4.29
C SER A 555 28.10 7.43 -4.90
N THR A 556 28.09 7.33 -6.21
CA THR A 556 29.13 6.76 -7.05
C THR A 556 30.51 7.23 -6.58
N SER A 557 31.11 6.53 -5.63
CA SER A 557 32.50 6.70 -5.24
C SER A 557 33.40 5.96 -6.23
N ASN A 558 33.08 6.08 -7.53
CA ASN A 558 33.99 5.79 -8.63
C ASN A 558 34.82 7.05 -8.91
N THR A 559 35.40 7.63 -7.87
CA THR A 559 36.55 8.52 -7.95
C THR A 559 37.70 7.79 -7.25
N ASN A 560 38.27 6.82 -7.93
CA ASN A 560 39.64 6.35 -7.71
C ASN A 560 40.38 6.44 -9.03
#